data_AF-A0A959UZM1-F1
#
_entry.id   AF-A0A959UZM1-F1
#
_cell.length_a   1.000
_cell.length_b   1.000
_cell.length_c   1.000
_cell.angle_alpha   90.00
_cell.angle_beta   90.00
_cell.angle_gamma   90.00
#
_symmetry.space_group_name_H-M   'P 1'
#
loop_
_entity.id
_entity.type
_entity.pdbx_description
1 polymer ?
#
loop_
_entity_poly.entity_id
_entity_poly.type
_entity_poly.pdbx_seq_one_letter_code
_entity_poly.pdbx_strand_id
1 'polypeptide(L)' 'MASHTTIAHLHRHFLACNGTSTDTRTVTPGSIFFALKGPNFNANAFAAEALSKGARFAVVDDPSVA' A
#
# COMPACT_ATOMS: atom_id res chain seq x y z
N MET A 1 3.52 -20.37 1.32
CA MET A 1 3.30 -20.00 -0.09
C MET A 1 3.01 -18.51 -0.13
N ALA A 2 3.88 -17.70 -0.73
CA ALA A 2 3.64 -16.25 -0.80
C ALA A 2 2.51 -16.00 -1.80
N SER A 3 1.45 -15.30 -1.39
CA SER A 3 0.34 -14.95 -2.27
C SER A 3 0.83 -13.90 -3.28
N HIS A 4 0.99 -14.29 -4.54
CA HIS A 4 1.41 -13.35 -5.58
C HIS A 4 0.16 -12.68 -6.17
N THR A 5 0.08 -11.36 -6.05
CA THR A 5 -0.98 -10.56 -6.66
C THR A 5 -0.66 -10.32 -8.13
N THR A 6 -1.64 -10.55 -9.01
CA THR A 6 -1.50 -10.20 -10.44
C THR A 6 -1.77 -8.72 -10.66
N ILE A 7 -1.25 -8.15 -11.76
CA ILE A 7 -1.52 -6.76 -12.15
C ILE A 7 -3.04 -6.52 -12.28
N ALA A 8 -3.79 -7.50 -12.80
CA ALA A 8 -5.25 -7.40 -12.93
C ALA A 8 -5.98 -7.37 -11.56
N HIS A 9 -5.48 -8.07 -10.54
CA HIS A 9 -6.01 -7.96 -9.18
C HIS A 9 -5.67 -6.60 -8.57
N LEU A 10 -4.41 -6.19 -8.64
CA LEU A 10 -3.96 -4.89 -8.14
C LEU A 10 -4.74 -3.73 -8.77
N HIS A 11 -4.92 -3.76 -10.09
CA HIS A 11 -5.66 -2.73 -10.83
C HIS A 11 -7.12 -2.64 -10.39
N ARG A 12 -7.79 -3.77 -10.08
CA ARG A 12 -9.16 -3.74 -9.53
C ARG A 12 -9.22 -3.05 -8.17
N HIS A 13 -8.25 -3.30 -7.29
CA HIS A 13 -8.17 -2.61 -6.00
C HIS A 13 -7.90 -1.12 -6.17
N PHE A 14 -6.98 -0.76 -7.07
CA PHE A 14 -6.69 0.63 -7.42
C PHE A 14 -7.93 1.39 -7.93
N LEU A 15 -8.71 0.79 -8.83
CA LEU A 15 -9.94 1.39 -9.34
C LEU A 15 -11.04 1.57 -8.28
N ALA A 16 -10.98 0.82 -7.17
CA ALA A 16 -11.89 0.96 -6.04
C ALA A 16 -11.46 2.06 -5.04
N CYS A 17 -10.34 2.74 -5.30
CA CYS A 17 -9.79 3.80 -4.48
C CYS A 17 -10.00 5.18 -5.13
N ASN A 18 -9.97 6.23 -4.31
CA ASN A 18 -10.16 7.63 -4.75
C ASN A 18 -8.84 8.38 -4.96
N GLY A 19 -7.70 7.69 -4.90
CA GLY A 19 -6.38 8.27 -5.03
C GLY A 19 -5.28 7.30 -4.63
N THR A 20 -4.04 7.75 -4.73
CA THR A 20 -2.85 7.01 -4.32
C THR A 20 -2.07 7.79 -3.28
N SER A 21 -1.31 7.07 -2.45
CA SER A 21 -0.29 7.66 -1.60
C SER A 21 0.95 6.75 -1.59
N THR A 22 2.12 7.35 -1.45
CA THR A 22 3.40 6.65 -1.19
C THR A 22 4.02 7.10 0.13
N ASP A 23 3.34 7.97 0.88
CA ASP A 23 3.81 8.58 2.11
C ASP A 23 2.66 8.60 3.14
N THR A 24 2.83 7.92 4.27
CA THR A 24 1.77 7.81 5.28
C THR A 24 1.39 9.15 5.91
N ARG A 25 2.22 10.19 5.75
CA ARG A 25 1.91 11.56 6.19
C ARG A 25 0.86 12.25 5.32
N THR A 26 0.62 11.75 4.10
CA THR A 26 -0.31 12.33 3.13
C THR A 26 -1.47 11.40 2.77
N VAL A 27 -1.63 10.28 3.50
CA VAL A 27 -2.75 9.35 3.28
C VAL A 27 -4.08 10.07 3.40
N THR A 28 -4.90 9.90 2.37
CA THR A 28 -6.29 10.36 2.34
C THR A 28 -7.23 9.16 2.51
N PRO A 29 -8.37 9.32 3.21
CA PRO A 29 -9.34 8.25 3.35
C PRO A 29 -9.81 7.71 1.99
N GLY A 30 -9.76 6.40 1.81
CA GLY A 30 -10.11 5.72 0.56
C GLY A 30 -8.98 5.56 -0.46
N SER A 31 -7.79 6.09 -0.18
CA SER A 31 -6.63 5.95 -1.08
C SER A 31 -6.02 4.55 -1.04
N ILE A 32 -5.22 4.20 -2.05
CA ILE A 32 -4.32 3.04 -1.99
C ILE A 32 -2.90 3.51 -1.67
N PHE A 33 -2.28 2.91 -0.66
CA PHE A 33 -0.91 3.21 -0.26
C PHE A 33 0.07 2.24 -0.95
N PHE A 34 1.13 2.76 -1.57
CA PHE A 34 2.21 1.98 -2.16
C PHE A 34 3.47 2.13 -1.31
N ALA A 35 3.88 1.04 -0.66
CA ALA A 35 5.04 1.01 0.20
C ALA A 35 6.34 0.96 -0.62
N LEU A 36 6.84 2.13 -1.04
CA LEU A 36 8.10 2.22 -1.76
C LEU A 36 9.31 1.94 -0.84
N LYS A 37 10.25 1.14 -1.34
CA LYS A 37 11.52 0.84 -0.68
C LYS A 37 12.68 1.43 -1.48
N GLY A 38 13.50 2.26 -0.83
CA GLY A 38 14.73 2.83 -1.36
C GLY A 38 15.93 2.51 -0.47
N PRO A 39 17.13 3.02 -0.81
CA PRO A 39 18.36 2.70 -0.08
C PRO A 39 18.34 3.09 1.41
N ASN A 40 17.65 4.19 1.73
CA ASN A 40 17.63 4.78 3.07
C ASN A 40 16.26 4.65 3.77
N PHE A 41 15.25 4.10 3.09
CA PHE A 41 13.88 4.12 3.58
C PHE A 41 13.11 2.89 3.11
N ASN A 42 12.33 2.30 4.02
CA ASN A 42 11.47 1.17 3.70
C ASN A 42 10.04 1.46 4.17
N ALA A 43 9.17 1.85 3.23
CA ALA A 43 7.80 2.20 3.55
C ALA A 43 6.94 1.00 3.99
N ASN A 44 7.41 -0.24 3.79
CA ASN A 44 6.68 -1.45 4.21
C ASN A 44 6.40 -1.44 5.73
N ALA A 45 7.31 -0.86 6.52
CA ALA A 45 7.14 -0.72 7.98
C ALA A 45 5.94 0.15 8.37
N PHE A 46 5.37 0.92 7.44
CA PHE A 46 4.25 1.84 7.68
C PHE A 46 2.93 1.37 7.04
N ALA A 47 2.87 0.15 6.51
CA ALA A 47 1.65 -0.37 5.87
C ALA A 47 0.45 -0.36 6.82
N ALA A 48 0.62 -0.80 8.07
CA ALA A 48 -0.44 -0.77 9.09
C ALA A 48 -0.87 0.66 9.46
N GLU A 49 0.07 1.61 9.48
CA GLU A 49 -0.22 3.03 9.72
C GLU A 49 -1.02 3.64 8.56
N ALA A 50 -0.70 3.29 7.32
CA ALA A 50 -1.45 3.77 6.17
C ALA A 50 -2.92 3.32 6.24
N LEU A 51 -3.15 2.05 6.59
CA LEU A 51 -4.50 1.49 6.77
C LEU A 51 -5.23 2.19 7.93
N SER A 52 -4.57 2.41 9.07
CA SER A 52 -5.20 3.10 10.21
C SER A 52 -5.55 4.57 9.91
N LYS A 53 -4.80 5.22 9.03
CA LYS A 53 -5.07 6.59 8.52
C LYS A 53 -6.16 6.64 7.42
N GLY A 54 -6.71 5.49 7.03
CA GLY A 54 -7.85 5.40 6.12
C GLY A 54 -7.49 5.02 4.69
N ALA A 55 -6.25 4.61 4.40
CA ALA A 55 -5.99 3.92 3.15
C ALA A 55 -6.85 2.65 3.08
N ARG A 56 -7.48 2.42 1.92
CA ARG A 56 -8.31 1.25 1.68
C ARG A 56 -7.49 -0.02 1.48
N PHE A 57 -6.31 0.12 0.87
CA PHE A 57 -5.35 -0.97 0.66
C PHE A 57 -3.92 -0.44 0.84
N ALA A 58 -3.02 -1.34 1.25
CA ALA A 58 -1.57 -1.11 1.25
C ALA A 58 -0.92 -2.16 0.34
N VAL A 59 -0.05 -1.72 -0.57
CA VAL A 59 0.71 -2.56 -1.48
C VAL A 59 2.13 -2.64 -0.95
N VAL A 60 2.53 -3.85 -0.57
CA VAL A 60 3.82 -4.16 0.03
C VAL A 60 4.54 -5.23 -0.79
N ASP A 61 5.88 -5.20 -0.77
CA ASP A 61 6.71 -6.23 -1.39
C ASP A 61 7.43 -7.12 -0.35
N ASP A 62 7.31 -6.78 0.94
CA ASP A 62 7.82 -7.56 2.07
C ASP A 62 6.75 -8.54 2.60
N PRO A 63 6.95 -9.87 2.45
CA PRO A 63 5.97 -10.86 2.90
C PRO A 63 5.70 -10.88 4.41
N SER A 64 6.56 -10.27 5.22
CA SER A 64 6.37 -10.21 6.68
C SER A 64 5.25 -9.24 7.09
N VAL A 65 4.81 -8.37 6.19
CA VAL A 65 3.76 -7.36 6.42
C VAL A 65 2.62 -7.42 5.39
N ALA A 66 2.59 -8.47 4.56
CA ALA A 66 1.61 -8.68 3.49
C ALA A 66 0.29 -9.29 3.99
#